data_AF-A0AAU2F7Z9-F1
#
_entry.id   AF-A0AAU2F7Z9-F1
#
_cell.length_a   1.000
_cell.length_b   1.000
_cell.length_c   1.000
_cell.angle_alpha   90.00
_cell.angle_beta   90.00
_cell.angle_gamma   90.00
#
_symmetry.space_group_name_H-M   'P 1'
#
loop_
_entity.id
_entity.type
_entity.pdbx_description
1 polymer ?
#
loop_
_entity_poly.entity_id
_entity_poly.type
_entity_poly.pdbx_seq_one_letter_code
_entity_poly.pdbx_strand_id
1 'polypeptide(L)'
;MRVHCSYVSHSSCLAGAAALVAALLTTGCEGAPATAEAASDSTEFSDVRFTLGSRGGVRIDGESRAAVRSAGAFTSAEGRAHPFTRPDDQLLVVLRHWPAPERASRGWASRPWPPEDPSVESGFLVDTADQVRADLDGHPVEQLRRGVIRIDVTGTDADDLVRLTLSASRETTGPARPDPPACEGLDRRSSHRVVLPTVEPGTPVRDAAEALREQCLDVQYASLRTDGPPGTVRRVLVPVAVQPLTAAVLPPPDGTAPQGHAPGDTITTDLTRPATLIVAR
;
A
#
# COMPACT_ATOMS: atom_id res chain seq x y z
N MET A 1 85.04 2.83 -0.08
CA MET A 1 84.70 3.66 -1.26
C MET A 1 83.83 4.80 -0.76
N ARG A 2 84.28 6.08 -0.74
CA ARG A 2 84.14 7.08 -1.83
C ARG A 2 82.66 7.19 -2.26
N VAL A 3 81.90 8.29 -2.24
CA VAL A 3 82.06 9.76 -2.44
C VAL A 3 80.73 10.41 -1.92
N HIS A 4 80.72 11.44 -1.07
CA HIS A 4 80.54 12.90 -1.34
C HIS A 4 79.33 13.35 -2.21
N CYS A 5 78.55 14.32 -1.67
CA CYS A 5 77.85 15.48 -2.27
C CYS A 5 76.93 15.28 -3.50
N SER A 6 75.95 16.12 -3.89
CA SER A 6 75.15 17.27 -3.42
C SER A 6 74.39 17.78 -4.68
N TYR A 7 73.42 18.70 -4.52
CA TYR A 7 72.91 19.65 -5.54
C TYR A 7 71.94 19.09 -6.63
N VAL A 8 70.95 19.80 -7.21
CA VAL A 8 70.64 21.24 -7.39
C VAL A 8 69.10 21.47 -7.47
N SER A 9 68.67 22.67 -7.05
CA SER A 9 67.37 23.33 -7.29
C SER A 9 67.00 23.52 -8.78
N HIS A 10 65.71 23.71 -9.08
CA HIS A 10 65.26 24.65 -10.13
C HIS A 10 64.02 25.41 -9.65
N SER A 11 64.17 26.75 -9.62
CA SER A 11 63.11 27.73 -9.45
C SER A 11 62.43 28.02 -10.78
N SER A 12 61.14 28.33 -10.78
CA SER A 12 60.52 29.23 -11.76
C SER A 12 59.33 29.94 -11.11
N CYS A 13 59.47 31.27 -10.99
CA CYS A 13 58.41 32.22 -10.67
C CYS A 13 57.57 32.51 -11.92
N LEU A 14 56.29 32.88 -11.75
CA LEU A 14 55.77 34.08 -12.37
C LEU A 14 54.51 34.56 -11.64
N ALA A 15 54.58 35.83 -11.26
CA ALA A 15 53.58 36.60 -10.55
C ALA A 15 52.51 37.14 -11.51
N GLY A 16 51.34 37.45 -10.96
CA GLY A 16 50.32 38.27 -11.58
C GLY A 16 49.32 38.74 -10.54
N ALA A 17 49.61 39.89 -9.92
CA ALA A 17 48.76 40.58 -8.96
C ALA A 17 48.12 41.82 -9.61
N ALA A 18 46.89 42.15 -9.22
CA ALA A 18 46.31 43.50 -9.02
C ALA A 18 44.78 43.40 -9.03
N ALA A 19 44.06 43.61 -7.91
CA ALA A 19 43.66 44.89 -7.29
C ALA A 19 42.24 45.33 -7.79
N LEU A 20 41.21 45.26 -6.91
CA LEU A 20 40.54 46.41 -6.22
C LEU A 20 39.70 47.28 -7.20
N VAL A 21 38.40 47.54 -7.00
CA VAL A 21 37.83 48.52 -6.05
C VAL A 21 36.27 48.54 -6.14
N ALA A 22 35.65 48.80 -4.97
CA ALA A 22 34.38 49.51 -4.64
C ALA A 22 32.98 48.92 -4.89
N ALA A 23 32.23 49.05 -3.80
CA ALA A 23 30.78 48.96 -3.62
C ALA A 23 30.02 50.14 -4.25
N LEU A 24 28.71 49.94 -4.48
CA LEU A 24 27.68 50.98 -4.38
C LEU A 24 26.31 50.32 -4.09
N LEU A 25 25.74 50.68 -2.95
CA LEU A 25 24.33 50.50 -2.60
C LEU A 25 23.50 51.50 -3.41
N THR A 26 22.48 51.04 -4.12
CA THR A 26 21.39 51.88 -4.61
C THR A 26 20.05 51.25 -4.24
N THR A 27 19.31 51.98 -3.40
CA THR A 27 17.88 51.83 -3.15
C THR A 27 17.11 52.52 -4.29
N GLY A 28 16.10 51.87 -4.89
CA GLY A 28 15.08 52.59 -5.67
C GLY A 28 14.32 51.79 -6.73
N CYS A 29 13.01 51.60 -6.48
CA CYS A 29 11.85 51.55 -7.38
C CYS A 29 11.69 50.46 -8.48
N GLU A 30 10.60 49.70 -8.28
CA GLU A 30 9.64 49.16 -9.26
C GLU A 30 10.16 48.46 -10.52
N GLY A 31 10.10 47.13 -10.49
CA GLY A 31 10.16 46.28 -11.67
C GLY A 31 9.66 44.88 -11.34
N ALA A 32 8.40 44.62 -11.72
CA ALA A 32 7.74 43.32 -11.92
C ALA A 32 7.90 42.23 -10.84
N PRO A 33 6.81 41.62 -10.31
CA PRO A 33 6.97 40.28 -9.79
C PRO A 33 7.45 39.43 -10.96
N ALA A 34 8.68 38.90 -10.85
CA ALA A 34 9.10 37.78 -11.64
C ALA A 34 8.02 36.73 -11.43
N THR A 35 7.19 36.55 -12.44
CA THR A 35 6.33 35.39 -12.59
C THR A 35 7.30 34.23 -12.51
N ALA A 36 7.43 33.63 -11.33
CA ALA A 36 7.87 32.27 -11.25
C ALA A 36 6.82 31.53 -12.09
N GLU A 37 7.17 31.25 -13.34
CA GLU A 37 6.63 30.11 -14.04
C GLU A 37 6.87 28.95 -13.08
N ALA A 38 5.85 28.68 -12.27
CA ALA A 38 5.56 27.34 -11.85
C ALA A 38 5.41 26.60 -13.17
N ALA A 39 6.52 26.03 -13.64
CA ALA A 39 6.49 24.87 -14.49
C ALA A 39 5.63 23.87 -13.73
N SER A 40 4.33 23.93 -13.99
CA SER A 40 3.41 22.85 -13.74
C SER A 40 3.83 21.80 -14.75
N ASP A 41 4.95 21.16 -14.45
CA ASP A 41 5.35 19.92 -15.06
C ASP A 41 4.37 18.92 -14.47
N SER A 42 3.13 18.95 -14.98
CA SER A 42 2.14 17.93 -14.72
C SER A 42 2.67 16.68 -15.42
N THR A 43 3.67 16.05 -14.82
CA THR A 43 4.14 14.74 -15.25
C THR A 43 2.94 13.83 -15.07
N GLU A 44 2.34 13.46 -16.21
CA GLU A 44 1.19 12.56 -16.24
C GLU A 44 1.55 11.29 -15.48
N PHE A 45 0.65 10.83 -14.61
CA PHE A 45 0.88 9.60 -13.86
C PHE A 45 0.99 8.44 -14.86
N SER A 46 2.03 7.61 -14.73
CA SER A 46 2.32 6.47 -15.61
C SER A 46 2.23 5.18 -14.81
N ASP A 47 3.27 4.86 -14.03
CA ASP A 47 3.28 3.69 -13.15
C ASP A 47 4.05 3.93 -11.85
N VAL A 48 3.66 3.19 -10.82
CA VAL A 48 4.47 2.98 -9.62
C VAL A 48 4.32 1.55 -9.12
N ARG A 49 5.42 0.96 -8.68
CA ARG A 49 5.49 -0.39 -8.14
C ARG A 49 5.98 -0.39 -6.71
N PHE A 50 5.19 -0.99 -5.83
CA PHE A 50 5.58 -1.35 -4.48
C PHE A 50 6.04 -2.81 -4.46
N THR A 51 7.27 -3.06 -4.05
CA THR A 51 7.78 -4.40 -3.76
C THR A 51 7.86 -4.59 -2.25
N LEU A 52 7.19 -5.62 -1.75
CA LEU A 52 6.86 -5.80 -0.35
C LEU A 52 7.38 -7.14 0.14
N GLY A 53 8.22 -7.13 1.17
CA GLY A 53 8.56 -8.34 1.92
C GLY A 53 7.73 -8.47 3.20
N SER A 54 7.43 -9.70 3.61
CA SER A 54 6.74 -10.01 4.88
C SER A 54 7.38 -9.39 6.12
N ARG A 55 8.70 -9.15 6.09
CA ARG A 55 9.50 -8.54 7.16
C ARG A 55 9.50 -7.00 7.17
N GLY A 56 8.65 -6.37 6.36
CA GLY A 56 8.48 -4.91 6.30
C GLY A 56 9.46 -4.19 5.37
N GLY A 57 10.11 -4.90 4.45
CA GLY A 57 10.89 -4.27 3.39
C GLY A 57 9.95 -3.74 2.30
N VAL A 58 9.76 -2.43 2.23
CA VAL A 58 8.99 -1.77 1.17
C VAL A 58 9.96 -1.02 0.26
N ARG A 59 9.95 -1.37 -1.03
CA ARG A 59 10.65 -0.63 -2.09
C ARG A 59 9.64 -0.04 -3.05
N ILE A 60 9.92 1.18 -3.50
CA ILE A 60 9.06 1.93 -4.42
C ILE A 60 9.89 2.25 -5.67
N ASP A 61 9.44 1.74 -6.80
CA ASP A 61 10.08 1.87 -8.12
C ASP A 61 9.03 2.32 -9.15
N GLY A 62 9.44 2.69 -10.37
CA GLY A 62 8.53 3.13 -11.45
C GLY A 62 8.74 4.58 -11.88
N GLU A 63 8.16 4.96 -13.02
CA GLU A 63 8.32 6.30 -13.61
C GLU A 63 7.72 7.40 -12.72
N SER A 64 6.56 7.12 -12.11
CA SER A 64 5.85 8.05 -11.24
C SER A 64 6.15 7.85 -9.76
N ARG A 65 7.29 7.23 -9.40
CA ARG A 65 7.66 7.03 -7.98
C ARG A 65 7.70 8.32 -7.15
N ALA A 66 7.99 9.46 -7.80
CA ALA A 66 8.03 10.77 -7.14
C ALA A 66 6.65 11.27 -6.71
N ALA A 67 5.57 10.70 -7.26
CA ALA A 67 4.18 10.98 -6.86
C ALA A 67 3.79 10.29 -5.54
N VAL A 68 4.66 9.46 -4.96
CA VAL A 68 4.40 8.75 -3.71
C VAL A 68 5.02 9.46 -2.52
N ARG A 69 4.20 9.71 -1.49
CA ARG A 69 4.62 10.27 -0.21
C ARG A 69 4.22 9.34 0.94
N SER A 70 5.13 9.13 1.89
CA SER A 70 4.79 8.35 3.09
C SER A 70 3.75 9.09 3.96
N ALA A 71 2.75 8.35 4.44
CA ALA A 71 1.73 8.80 5.39
C ALA A 71 2.05 8.36 6.84
N GLY A 72 3.17 7.66 7.06
CA GLY A 72 3.59 7.12 8.34
C GLY A 72 3.43 5.60 8.46
N ALA A 73 3.89 5.07 9.59
CA ALA A 73 3.77 3.66 9.93
C ALA A 73 3.29 3.51 11.38
N PHE A 74 2.29 2.66 11.59
CA PHE A 74 1.62 2.52 12.89
C PHE A 74 1.49 1.05 13.26
N THR A 75 1.67 0.75 14.54
CA THR A 75 1.38 -0.58 15.07
C THR A 75 -0.13 -0.81 15.08
N SER A 76 -0.56 -1.92 14.49
CA SER A 76 -1.92 -2.44 14.51
C SER A 76 -1.96 -3.68 15.40
N ALA A 77 -2.91 -3.71 16.33
CA ALA A 77 -3.19 -4.85 17.19
C ALA A 77 -4.52 -5.50 16.78
N GLU A 78 -4.64 -6.81 17.02
CA GLU A 78 -5.89 -7.58 16.86
C GLU A 78 -6.47 -7.53 15.44
N GLY A 79 -5.64 -7.23 14.43
CA GLY A 79 -6.05 -7.10 13.03
C GLY A 79 -6.90 -5.87 12.70
N ARG A 80 -6.96 -4.86 13.58
CA ARG A 80 -7.68 -3.60 13.32
C ARG A 80 -6.92 -2.71 12.35
N ALA A 81 -7.63 -2.12 11.39
CA ALA A 81 -7.05 -1.16 10.46
C ALA A 81 -6.77 0.18 11.16
N HIS A 82 -5.62 0.79 10.86
CA HIS A 82 -5.32 2.14 11.30
C HIS A 82 -6.08 3.17 10.43
N PRO A 83 -6.74 4.17 11.04
CA PRO A 83 -7.47 5.21 10.32
C PRO A 83 -6.52 6.30 9.83
N PHE A 84 -5.75 6.03 8.77
CA PHE A 84 -4.89 7.03 8.13
C PHE A 84 -5.70 8.24 7.67
N THR A 85 -5.14 9.44 7.83
CA THR A 85 -5.70 10.66 7.23
C THR A 85 -5.38 10.66 5.74
N ARG A 86 -6.41 10.73 4.90
CA ARG A 86 -6.29 10.74 3.44
C ARG A 86 -6.97 11.97 2.84
N PRO A 87 -6.24 12.83 2.12
CA PRO A 87 -6.84 13.88 1.28
C PRO A 87 -7.77 13.30 0.20
N ASP A 88 -8.85 14.00 -0.13
CA ASP A 88 -9.88 13.48 -1.07
C ASP A 88 -9.38 13.34 -2.51
N ASP A 89 -8.30 14.02 -2.86
CA ASP A 89 -7.66 14.02 -4.17
C ASP A 89 -6.56 12.95 -4.32
N GLN A 90 -6.22 12.21 -3.25
CA GLN A 90 -5.11 11.25 -3.25
C GLN A 90 -5.59 9.81 -3.03
N LEU A 91 -4.89 8.87 -3.66
CA LEU A 91 -5.03 7.45 -3.36
C LEU A 91 -4.21 7.09 -2.12
N LEU A 92 -4.76 6.27 -1.22
CA LEU A 92 -4.02 5.70 -0.11
C LEU A 92 -3.69 4.23 -0.37
N VAL A 93 -2.42 3.88 -0.31
CA VAL A 93 -1.93 2.50 -0.24
C VAL A 93 -1.57 2.20 1.21
N VAL A 94 -2.12 1.14 1.77
CA VAL A 94 -1.80 0.66 3.13
C VAL A 94 -1.23 -0.74 3.06
N LEU A 95 -0.09 -0.93 3.71
CA LEU A 95 0.70 -2.16 3.65
C LEU A 95 0.85 -2.72 5.05
N ARG A 96 0.21 -3.87 5.33
CA ARG A 96 0.29 -4.57 6.62
C ARG A 96 1.41 -5.62 6.58
N HIS A 97 2.35 -5.53 7.51
CA HIS A 97 3.53 -6.40 7.60
C HIS A 97 4.00 -6.61 9.05
N TRP A 98 4.98 -7.49 9.27
CA TRP A 98 5.52 -7.74 10.62
C TRP A 98 6.47 -6.62 11.11
N PRO A 99 6.54 -6.34 12.44
CA PRO A 99 7.48 -5.39 13.03
C PRO A 99 8.92 -5.91 13.07
N ALA A 100 9.85 -4.97 13.21
CA ALA A 100 11.27 -5.13 12.93
C ALA A 100 12.12 -6.08 13.82
N PRO A 101 11.87 -6.24 15.14
CA PRO A 101 12.72 -7.11 15.97
C PRO A 101 12.24 -8.57 16.01
N GLU A 102 11.00 -8.85 15.59
CA GLU A 102 10.42 -10.20 15.54
C GLU A 102 10.81 -10.97 14.26
N ARG A 103 11.56 -10.30 13.37
CA ARG A 103 11.96 -10.72 12.01
C ARG A 103 12.82 -11.98 11.93
N ALA A 104 13.57 -12.33 12.98
CA ALA A 104 14.63 -13.35 12.90
C ALA A 104 14.31 -14.67 13.63
N SER A 105 13.34 -14.66 14.54
CA SER A 105 13.06 -15.78 15.45
C SER A 105 11.72 -16.48 15.19
N ARG A 106 10.81 -15.86 14.42
CA ARG A 106 9.50 -16.44 14.10
C ARG A 106 9.63 -17.33 12.87
N GLY A 107 9.97 -18.60 13.10
CA GLY A 107 9.94 -19.65 12.08
C GLY A 107 8.52 -19.93 11.57
N TRP A 108 8.46 -20.65 10.44
CA TRP A 108 7.30 -21.13 9.66
C TRP A 108 6.31 -22.01 10.45
N ALA A 109 5.74 -21.53 11.55
CA ALA A 109 4.55 -22.18 12.06
C ALA A 109 3.38 -21.73 11.18
N SER A 110 2.67 -22.66 10.55
CA SER A 110 1.35 -22.39 9.95
C SER A 110 0.45 -21.82 11.04
N ARG A 111 0.29 -20.50 11.06
CA ARG A 111 -0.52 -19.82 12.07
C ARG A 111 -1.97 -19.70 11.58
N PRO A 112 -2.95 -19.81 12.48
CA PRO A 112 -4.32 -19.48 12.13
C PRO A 112 -4.40 -18.05 11.60
N TRP A 113 -5.11 -17.88 10.50
CA TRP A 113 -5.39 -16.59 9.88
C TRP A 113 -6.76 -16.10 10.42
N PRO A 114 -6.95 -14.80 10.74
CA PRO A 114 -5.99 -13.71 10.60
C PRO A 114 -4.93 -13.70 11.73
N PRO A 115 -3.75 -13.12 11.48
CA PRO A 115 -2.76 -12.97 12.53
C PRO A 115 -3.27 -11.96 13.57
N GLU A 116 -3.49 -12.43 14.79
CA GLU A 116 -3.86 -11.62 15.96
C GLU A 116 -2.66 -10.93 16.60
N ASP A 117 -1.46 -11.39 16.24
CA ASP A 117 -0.19 -10.79 16.65
C ASP A 117 -0.08 -9.31 16.22
N PRO A 118 0.71 -8.51 16.95
CA PRO A 118 0.98 -7.13 16.56
C PRO A 118 1.61 -7.07 15.16
N SER A 119 1.03 -6.22 14.33
CA SER A 119 1.49 -5.95 12.97
C SER A 119 1.78 -4.45 12.81
N VAL A 120 2.42 -4.08 11.72
CA VAL A 120 2.64 -2.68 11.34
C VAL A 120 1.89 -2.41 10.06
N GLU A 121 1.13 -1.32 10.03
CA GLU A 121 0.56 -0.76 8.82
C GLU A 121 1.39 0.45 8.38
N SER A 122 1.94 0.38 7.17
CA SER A 122 2.65 1.48 6.52
C SER A 122 1.77 2.10 5.45
N GLY A 123 1.49 3.39 5.57
CA GLY A 123 0.64 4.14 4.64
C GLY A 123 1.45 4.97 3.64
N PHE A 124 0.94 5.06 2.42
CA PHE A 124 1.52 5.84 1.32
C PHE A 124 0.41 6.57 0.56
N LEU A 125 0.54 7.89 0.45
CA LEU A 125 -0.33 8.70 -0.39
C LEU A 125 0.28 8.77 -1.79
N VAL A 126 -0.54 8.53 -2.80
CA VAL A 126 -0.15 8.57 -4.21
C VAL A 126 -0.96 9.67 -4.87
N ASP A 127 -0.26 10.67 -5.41
CA ASP A 127 -0.86 11.69 -6.25
C ASP A 127 -1.12 11.09 -7.64
N THR A 128 -2.40 10.98 -7.98
CA THR A 128 -2.86 10.38 -9.23
C THR A 128 -3.80 11.37 -9.90
N ALA A 129 -3.54 11.72 -11.16
CA ALA A 129 -4.39 12.66 -11.88
C ALA A 129 -5.80 12.10 -12.18
N ASP A 130 -5.90 10.79 -12.41
CA ASP A 130 -7.11 10.12 -12.92
C ASP A 130 -7.37 8.76 -12.24
N GLN A 131 -7.88 7.80 -13.00
CA GLN A 131 -8.12 6.42 -12.59
C GLN A 131 -6.85 5.60 -12.75
N VAL A 132 -6.53 4.81 -11.74
CA VAL A 132 -5.43 3.85 -11.75
C VAL A 132 -5.97 2.42 -11.66
N ARG A 133 -5.30 1.52 -12.38
CA ARG A 133 -5.47 0.08 -12.23
C ARG A 133 -4.45 -0.42 -11.22
N ALA A 134 -4.91 -1.19 -10.24
CA ALA A 134 -4.09 -1.89 -9.28
C ALA A 134 -3.96 -3.37 -9.66
N ASP A 135 -2.72 -3.81 -9.86
CA ASP A 135 -2.37 -5.20 -10.10
C ASP A 135 -1.53 -5.74 -8.93
N LEU A 136 -1.98 -6.84 -8.33
CA LEU A 136 -1.27 -7.58 -7.29
C LEU A 136 -0.59 -8.80 -7.93
N ASP A 137 0.72 -8.84 -7.89
CA ASP A 137 1.58 -9.85 -8.52
C ASP A 137 1.30 -10.07 -10.01
N GLY A 138 0.88 -9.02 -10.71
CA GLY A 138 0.54 -9.07 -12.14
C GLY A 138 -0.92 -9.37 -12.44
N HIS A 139 -1.76 -9.54 -11.41
CA HIS A 139 -3.18 -9.80 -11.55
C HIS A 139 -4.03 -8.60 -11.13
N PRO A 140 -5.02 -8.19 -11.93
CA PRO A 140 -5.87 -7.05 -11.57
C PRO A 140 -6.70 -7.36 -10.32
N VAL A 141 -6.62 -6.48 -9.32
CA VAL A 141 -7.43 -6.60 -8.10
C VAL A 141 -8.44 -5.48 -7.97
N GLU A 142 -8.14 -4.29 -8.51
CA GLU A 142 -9.02 -3.13 -8.39
C GLU A 142 -8.77 -2.06 -9.45
N GLN A 143 -9.79 -1.26 -9.75
CA GLN A 143 -9.65 0.02 -10.42
C GLN A 143 -10.06 1.13 -9.45
N LEU A 144 -9.19 2.12 -9.26
CA LEU A 144 -9.28 3.13 -8.22
C LEU A 144 -9.12 4.50 -8.86
N ARG A 145 -10.04 5.44 -8.63
CA ARG A 145 -9.79 6.86 -8.96
C ARG A 145 -9.26 7.60 -7.75
N ARG A 146 -9.96 7.42 -6.64
CA ARG A 146 -9.66 7.92 -5.29
C ARG A 146 -10.13 6.82 -4.38
N GLY A 147 -9.32 6.40 -3.41
CA GLY A 147 -9.65 5.18 -2.68
C GLY A 147 -8.64 4.82 -1.60
N VAL A 148 -8.81 3.62 -1.07
CA VAL A 148 -7.81 2.97 -0.24
C VAL A 148 -7.62 1.56 -0.78
N ILE A 149 -6.38 1.17 -1.04
CA ILE A 149 -6.02 -0.22 -1.29
C ILE A 149 -5.18 -0.74 -0.14
N ARG A 150 -5.60 -1.87 0.43
CA ARG A 150 -4.94 -2.51 1.57
C ARG A 150 -4.34 -3.83 1.15
N ILE A 151 -3.05 -4.01 1.37
CA ILE A 151 -2.33 -5.26 1.10
C ILE A 151 -1.77 -5.80 2.42
N ASP A 152 -2.01 -7.08 2.67
CA ASP A 152 -1.47 -7.82 3.81
C ASP A 152 -0.42 -8.82 3.33
N VAL A 153 0.81 -8.63 3.81
CA VAL A 153 1.96 -9.48 3.52
C VAL A 153 2.43 -10.24 4.76
N THR A 154 1.68 -10.20 5.86
CA THR A 154 2.06 -10.92 7.09
C THR A 154 1.98 -12.45 6.93
N GLY A 155 1.25 -12.93 5.93
CA GLY A 155 1.11 -14.36 5.60
C GLY A 155 2.11 -14.86 4.58
N THR A 156 2.96 -14.01 4.00
CA THR A 156 3.92 -14.42 2.97
C THR A 156 5.24 -14.87 3.59
N ASP A 157 5.96 -15.73 2.87
CA ASP A 157 7.26 -16.22 3.31
C ASP A 157 8.25 -15.06 3.48
N ALA A 158 9.25 -15.29 4.33
CA ALA A 158 10.33 -14.36 4.63
C ALA A 158 11.05 -13.81 3.39
N ASP A 159 11.24 -14.67 2.39
CA ASP A 159 12.00 -14.39 1.17
C ASP A 159 11.07 -14.20 -0.05
N ASP A 160 9.75 -14.36 0.13
CA ASP A 160 8.77 -14.10 -0.92
C ASP A 160 8.39 -12.62 -0.93
N LEU A 161 8.28 -12.07 -2.14
CA LEU A 161 7.97 -10.67 -2.36
C LEU A 161 6.59 -10.56 -3.00
N VAL A 162 5.78 -9.63 -2.51
CA VAL A 162 4.51 -9.21 -3.11
C VAL A 162 4.75 -7.93 -3.90
N ARG A 163 4.19 -7.86 -5.09
CA ARG A 163 4.30 -6.70 -5.97
C ARG A 163 2.94 -6.07 -6.19
N LEU A 164 2.72 -4.88 -5.66
CA LEU A 164 1.58 -4.05 -6.05
C LEU A 164 2.04 -3.06 -7.12
N THR A 165 1.45 -3.12 -8.30
CA THR A 165 1.67 -2.14 -9.37
C THR A 165 0.43 -1.28 -9.52
N LEU A 166 0.59 0.03 -9.49
CA LEU A 166 -0.42 1.01 -9.85
C LEU A 166 -0.03 1.57 -11.21
N SER A 167 -0.96 1.56 -12.17
CA SER A 167 -0.73 2.09 -13.50
C SER A 167 -1.90 2.97 -13.93
N ALA A 168 -1.62 3.98 -14.75
CA ALA A 168 -2.65 4.81 -15.35
C ALA A 168 -3.66 3.93 -16.11
N SER A 169 -4.94 4.11 -15.80
CA SER A 169 -6.01 3.45 -16.54
C SER A 169 -6.38 4.30 -17.74
N ARG A 170 -6.27 3.72 -18.95
CA ARG A 170 -6.73 4.38 -20.19
C ARG A 170 -8.25 4.34 -20.36
N GLU A 171 -8.95 3.56 -19.54
CA GLU A 171 -10.41 3.49 -19.52
C GLU A 171 -10.96 4.73 -18.82
N THR A 172 -11.32 5.76 -19.60
CA THR A 172 -11.71 7.10 -19.13
C THR A 172 -13.21 7.21 -18.76
N THR A 173 -13.98 6.14 -18.91
CA THR A 173 -15.46 6.23 -19.02
C THR A 173 -16.26 5.41 -18.01
N GLY A 174 -15.63 4.83 -16.99
CA GLY A 174 -16.35 4.25 -15.85
C GLY A 174 -16.24 5.16 -14.63
N PRO A 175 -17.33 5.61 -13.98
CA PRO A 175 -17.18 6.21 -12.66
C PRO A 175 -16.51 5.19 -11.74
N ALA A 176 -15.54 5.63 -10.93
CA ALA A 176 -15.12 4.86 -9.76
C ALA A 176 -16.39 4.52 -8.98
N ARG A 177 -16.63 3.23 -8.77
CA ARG A 177 -17.94 2.77 -8.31
C ARG A 177 -18.16 3.30 -6.89
N PRO A 178 -19.22 4.09 -6.66
CA PRO A 178 -19.49 4.60 -5.32
C PRO A 178 -19.77 3.43 -4.38
N ASP A 179 -19.45 3.60 -3.10
CA ASP A 179 -19.93 2.68 -2.07
C ASP A 179 -21.47 2.56 -2.18
N PRO A 180 -22.04 1.39 -1.88
CA PRO A 180 -23.49 1.24 -1.88
C PRO A 180 -24.12 2.33 -0.98
N PRO A 181 -25.22 2.98 -1.41
CA PRO A 181 -25.88 4.02 -0.60
C PRO A 181 -26.26 3.54 0.80
N ALA A 182 -26.52 2.23 0.96
CA ALA A 182 -26.82 1.60 2.24
C ALA A 182 -25.67 1.64 3.26
N CYS A 183 -24.44 1.88 2.81
CA CYS A 183 -23.25 1.98 3.66
C CYS A 183 -22.95 3.42 4.11
N GLU A 184 -23.66 4.41 3.57
CA GLU A 184 -23.45 5.81 3.91
C GLU A 184 -23.84 6.08 5.36
N GLY A 185 -22.97 6.79 6.11
CA GLY A 185 -23.20 7.13 7.51
C GLY A 185 -23.03 5.98 8.51
N LEU A 186 -22.57 4.80 8.06
CA LEU A 186 -22.29 3.67 8.94
C LEU A 186 -21.12 3.99 9.89
N ASP A 187 -21.35 3.87 11.20
CA ASP A 187 -20.29 4.02 12.19
C ASP A 187 -19.34 2.82 12.14
N ARG A 188 -18.17 3.03 11.52
CA ARG A 188 -17.10 2.04 11.36
C ARG A 188 -16.51 1.55 12.69
N ARG A 189 -16.80 2.20 13.82
CA ARG A 189 -16.36 1.77 15.16
C ARG A 189 -17.38 0.86 15.84
N SER A 190 -18.57 0.72 15.27
CA SER A 190 -19.63 -0.12 15.79
C SER A 190 -19.66 -1.48 15.10
N SER A 191 -20.19 -2.48 15.80
CA SER A 191 -20.46 -3.78 15.19
C SER A 191 -21.67 -3.69 14.25
N HIS A 192 -21.59 -4.41 13.14
CA HIS A 192 -22.64 -4.40 12.11
C HIS A 192 -23.08 -5.82 11.76
N ARG A 193 -24.34 -6.00 11.35
CA ARG A 193 -24.82 -7.30 10.90
C ARG A 193 -24.65 -7.40 9.39
N VAL A 194 -23.96 -8.44 8.93
CA VAL A 194 -23.72 -8.70 7.51
C VAL A 194 -24.21 -10.09 7.14
N VAL A 195 -24.72 -10.23 5.93
CA VAL A 195 -25.04 -11.54 5.36
C VAL A 195 -23.78 -12.04 4.65
N LEU A 196 -23.30 -13.23 5.03
CA LEU A 196 -22.11 -13.79 4.42
C LEU A 196 -22.37 -14.09 2.93
N PRO A 197 -21.60 -13.50 1.99
CA PRO A 197 -21.78 -13.77 0.58
C PRO A 197 -21.32 -15.19 0.23
N THR A 198 -21.81 -15.72 -0.87
CA THR A 198 -21.27 -16.94 -1.47
C THR A 198 -20.02 -16.58 -2.27
N VAL A 199 -18.86 -17.08 -1.84
CA VAL A 199 -17.60 -16.96 -2.59
C VAL A 199 -16.99 -18.35 -2.73
N GLU A 200 -16.81 -18.79 -3.96
CA GLU A 200 -16.24 -20.09 -4.29
C GLU A 200 -14.74 -19.98 -4.58
N PRO A 201 -13.94 -21.04 -4.38
CA PRO A 201 -12.56 -21.05 -4.84
C PRO A 201 -12.51 -20.88 -6.35
N GLY A 202 -11.68 -19.96 -6.83
CA GLY A 202 -11.58 -19.62 -8.25
C GLY A 202 -12.45 -18.43 -8.67
N THR A 203 -13.31 -17.88 -7.80
CA THR A 203 -14.03 -16.64 -8.08
C THR A 203 -13.04 -15.52 -8.42
N PRO A 204 -13.28 -14.72 -9.48
CA PRO A 204 -12.45 -13.57 -9.80
C PRO A 204 -12.37 -12.60 -8.61
N VAL A 205 -11.17 -12.06 -8.34
CA VAL A 205 -10.94 -11.16 -7.18
C VAL A 205 -11.89 -9.96 -7.16
N ARG A 206 -12.15 -9.39 -8.34
CA ARG A 206 -13.07 -8.27 -8.51
C ARG A 206 -14.48 -8.60 -8.01
N ASP A 207 -15.02 -9.76 -8.39
CA ASP A 207 -16.40 -10.15 -8.11
C ASP A 207 -16.58 -10.44 -6.61
N ALA A 208 -15.60 -11.12 -6.00
CA ALA A 208 -15.60 -11.35 -4.55
C ALA A 208 -15.45 -10.04 -3.74
N ALA A 209 -14.61 -9.11 -4.20
CA ALA A 209 -14.48 -7.80 -3.57
C ALA A 209 -15.78 -6.99 -3.66
N GLU A 210 -16.48 -7.05 -4.80
CA GLU A 210 -17.78 -6.41 -4.99
C GLU A 210 -18.83 -6.98 -4.02
N ALA A 211 -18.94 -8.30 -3.93
CA ALA A 211 -19.88 -8.96 -3.02
C ALA A 211 -19.64 -8.59 -1.53
N LEU A 212 -18.39 -8.39 -1.11
CA LEU A 212 -18.07 -7.93 0.24
C LEU A 212 -18.43 -6.46 0.47
N ARG A 213 -18.19 -5.60 -0.53
CA ARG A 213 -18.50 -4.17 -0.45
C ARG A 213 -20.00 -3.91 -0.42
N GLU A 214 -20.79 -4.75 -1.09
CA GLU A 214 -22.26 -4.74 -0.97
C GLU A 214 -22.73 -4.98 0.47
N GLN A 215 -21.92 -5.64 1.30
CA GLN A 215 -22.15 -5.84 2.73
C GLN A 215 -21.47 -4.76 3.61
N CYS A 216 -21.05 -3.64 3.02
CA CYS A 216 -20.35 -2.55 3.69
C CYS A 216 -19.03 -2.95 4.36
N LEU A 217 -18.40 -4.04 3.92
CA LEU A 217 -17.12 -4.49 4.44
C LEU A 217 -15.95 -3.82 3.71
N ASP A 218 -14.99 -3.32 4.47
CA ASP A 218 -13.70 -2.90 3.90
C ASP A 218 -12.92 -4.14 3.46
N VAL A 219 -12.21 -4.02 2.33
CA VAL A 219 -11.47 -5.13 1.72
C VAL A 219 -9.97 -4.92 1.87
N GLN A 220 -9.28 -5.99 2.24
CA GLN A 220 -7.83 -6.13 2.26
C GLN A 220 -7.44 -7.35 1.42
N TYR A 221 -6.36 -7.24 0.63
CA TYR A 221 -5.89 -8.31 -0.23
C TYR A 221 -4.62 -8.95 0.35
N ALA A 222 -4.53 -10.27 0.30
CA ALA A 222 -3.32 -11.01 0.60
C ALA A 222 -3.02 -11.96 -0.56
N SER A 223 -1.79 -11.96 -1.06
CA SER A 223 -1.36 -12.82 -2.15
C SER A 223 -0.51 -13.96 -1.60
N LEU A 224 -0.90 -15.21 -1.88
CA LEU A 224 -0.20 -16.40 -1.42
C LEU A 224 0.08 -17.35 -2.58
N ARG A 225 1.22 -18.04 -2.52
CA ARG A 225 1.51 -19.19 -3.40
C ARG A 225 0.61 -20.35 -2.98
N THR A 226 -0.45 -20.56 -3.72
CA THR A 226 -1.47 -21.58 -3.41
C THR A 226 -1.95 -22.25 -4.69
N ASP A 227 -2.48 -23.46 -4.58
CA ASP A 227 -3.11 -24.12 -5.72
C ASP A 227 -4.31 -23.32 -6.22
N GLY A 228 -4.37 -23.03 -7.52
CA GLY A 228 -5.51 -22.34 -8.14
C GLY A 228 -5.08 -21.46 -9.32
N PRO A 229 -6.03 -20.98 -10.15
CA PRO A 229 -5.71 -20.04 -11.21
C PRO A 229 -5.22 -18.71 -10.63
N PRO A 230 -4.09 -18.16 -11.08
CA PRO A 230 -3.61 -16.87 -10.63
C PRO A 230 -4.63 -15.74 -10.81
N GLY A 231 -4.71 -14.81 -9.85
CA GLY A 231 -5.68 -13.71 -9.86
C GLY A 231 -7.10 -14.10 -9.47
N THR A 232 -7.28 -15.27 -8.84
CA THR A 232 -8.57 -15.73 -8.30
C THR A 232 -8.55 -15.83 -6.78
N VAL A 233 -9.72 -15.79 -6.16
CA VAL A 233 -9.88 -15.94 -4.72
C VAL A 233 -9.79 -17.41 -4.34
N ARG A 234 -8.98 -17.71 -3.33
CA ARG A 234 -8.95 -19.02 -2.68
C ARG A 234 -9.90 -19.10 -1.49
N ARG A 235 -9.87 -18.05 -0.68
CA ARG A 235 -10.71 -17.91 0.50
C ARG A 235 -10.86 -16.45 0.90
N VAL A 236 -11.92 -16.18 1.64
CA VAL A 236 -12.21 -14.88 2.24
C VAL A 236 -12.29 -15.06 3.74
N LEU A 237 -11.67 -14.14 4.48
CA LEU A 237 -11.90 -14.00 5.91
C LEU A 237 -12.76 -12.80 6.20
N VAL A 238 -13.94 -13.03 6.78
CA VAL A 238 -14.83 -11.95 7.24
C VAL A 238 -14.71 -11.85 8.76
N PRO A 239 -14.30 -10.70 9.32
CA PRO A 239 -14.10 -10.57 10.76
C PRO A 239 -15.40 -10.74 11.53
N VAL A 240 -15.36 -11.48 12.64
CA VAL A 240 -16.51 -11.73 13.52
C VAL A 240 -16.29 -10.99 14.83
N ALA A 241 -17.24 -10.19 15.27
CA ALA A 241 -17.15 -9.40 16.50
C ALA A 241 -17.24 -10.26 17.78
N VAL A 242 -17.88 -11.44 17.70
CA VAL A 242 -18.21 -12.29 18.83
C VAL A 242 -17.30 -13.51 18.89
N GLN A 243 -16.67 -13.73 20.05
CA GLN A 243 -15.86 -14.92 20.33
C GLN A 243 -16.72 -16.21 20.41
N PRO A 244 -16.15 -17.41 20.18
CA PRO A 244 -14.71 -17.72 20.11
C PRO A 244 -14.05 -17.55 18.75
N LEU A 245 -14.82 -17.38 17.67
CA LEU A 245 -14.27 -17.21 16.32
C LEU A 245 -13.91 -15.75 16.07
N THR A 246 -12.73 -15.50 15.49
CA THR A 246 -12.30 -14.15 15.12
C THR A 246 -12.60 -13.80 13.67
N ALA A 247 -12.88 -14.81 12.83
CA ALA A 247 -13.34 -14.64 11.45
C ALA A 247 -14.21 -15.82 10.97
N ALA A 248 -15.12 -15.56 10.04
CA ALA A 248 -15.77 -16.55 9.20
C ALA A 248 -14.94 -16.78 7.93
N VAL A 249 -14.77 -18.04 7.52
CA VAL A 249 -13.94 -18.43 6.36
C VAL A 249 -14.84 -18.86 5.21
N LEU A 250 -14.68 -18.25 4.04
CA LEU A 250 -15.47 -18.56 2.84
C LEU A 250 -14.57 -19.01 1.67
N PRO A 251 -14.77 -20.20 1.08
CA PRO A 251 -15.65 -21.25 1.59
C PRO A 251 -15.08 -21.87 2.88
N PRO A 252 -15.89 -22.63 3.64
CA PRO A 252 -15.42 -23.36 4.80
C PRO A 252 -14.34 -24.40 4.42
N PRO A 253 -13.26 -24.56 5.21
CA PRO A 253 -12.11 -25.41 4.85
C PRO A 253 -12.47 -26.89 4.66
N ASP A 254 -13.45 -27.41 5.40
CA ASP A 254 -13.90 -28.81 5.32
C ASP A 254 -15.29 -28.94 4.68
N GLY A 255 -15.73 -27.92 3.92
CA GLY A 255 -17.09 -27.83 3.38
C GLY A 255 -18.19 -27.71 4.44
N THR A 256 -17.82 -27.73 5.72
CA THR A 256 -18.71 -27.57 6.86
C THR A 256 -18.35 -26.28 7.58
N ALA A 257 -19.27 -25.33 7.57
CA ALA A 257 -19.14 -24.12 8.37
C ALA A 257 -19.51 -24.42 9.83
N PRO A 258 -18.87 -23.77 10.81
CA PRO A 258 -19.45 -23.63 12.14
C PRO A 258 -20.88 -23.08 12.04
N GLN A 259 -21.77 -23.46 12.98
CA GLN A 259 -23.17 -23.00 12.96
C GLN A 259 -23.23 -21.47 12.89
N GLY A 260 -23.99 -20.93 11.95
CA GLY A 260 -24.16 -19.48 11.77
C GLY A 260 -23.02 -18.79 11.02
N HIS A 261 -22.12 -19.54 10.37
CA HIS A 261 -21.00 -19.02 9.60
C HIS A 261 -20.91 -19.57 8.16
N ALA A 262 -22.01 -20.12 7.64
CA ALA A 262 -22.12 -20.54 6.24
C ALA A 262 -22.51 -19.36 5.33
N PRO A 263 -22.28 -19.45 4.01
CA PRO A 263 -22.88 -18.51 3.05
C PRO A 263 -24.39 -18.37 3.27
N GLY A 264 -24.89 -17.13 3.27
CA GLY A 264 -26.28 -16.80 3.57
C GLY A 264 -26.59 -16.58 5.06
N ASP A 265 -25.73 -17.01 5.97
CA ASP A 265 -25.89 -16.73 7.39
C ASP A 265 -25.63 -15.25 7.70
N THR A 266 -26.35 -14.72 8.69
CA THR A 266 -26.12 -13.36 9.20
C THR A 266 -25.17 -13.41 10.38
N ILE A 267 -24.03 -12.74 10.26
CA ILE A 267 -23.04 -12.60 11.34
C ILE A 267 -22.94 -11.16 11.83
N THR A 268 -22.43 -10.99 13.05
CA THR A 268 -22.04 -9.67 13.57
C THR A 268 -20.55 -9.46 13.31
N THR A 269 -20.20 -8.48 12.50
CA THR A 269 -18.83 -8.10 12.13
C THR A 269 -18.33 -6.91 12.95
N ASP A 270 -17.00 -6.82 13.11
CA ASP A 270 -16.30 -5.65 13.63
C ASP A 270 -15.72 -4.87 12.44
N LEU A 271 -16.34 -3.73 12.11
CA LEU A 271 -15.99 -2.92 10.95
C LEU A 271 -14.64 -2.20 11.07
N THR A 272 -13.99 -2.23 12.24
CA THR A 272 -12.62 -1.74 12.38
C THR A 272 -11.59 -2.73 11.80
N ARG A 273 -12.00 -3.95 11.47
CA ARG A 273 -11.16 -4.98 10.86
C ARG A 273 -11.61 -5.18 9.40
N PRO A 274 -10.69 -5.17 8.42
CA PRO A 274 -11.06 -5.41 7.03
C PRO A 274 -11.30 -6.91 6.78
N ALA A 275 -12.22 -7.23 5.87
CA ALA A 275 -12.32 -8.58 5.31
C ALA A 275 -11.10 -8.86 4.41
N THR A 276 -10.47 -10.01 4.57
CA THR A 276 -9.25 -10.36 3.82
C THR A 276 -9.57 -11.33 2.69
N LEU A 277 -9.35 -10.90 1.44
CA LEU A 277 -9.36 -11.73 0.25
C LEU A 277 -7.97 -12.36 0.05
N ILE A 278 -7.92 -13.70 0.09
CA ILE A 278 -6.69 -14.44 -0.18
C ILE A 278 -6.68 -14.82 -1.67
N VAL A 279 -5.76 -14.21 -2.40
CA VAL A 279 -5.59 -14.30 -3.85
C VAL A 279 -4.53 -15.33 -4.18
N ALA A 280 -4.84 -16.21 -5.12
CA ALA A 280 -3.88 -17.12 -5.72
C ALA A 280 -2.90 -16.34 -6.61
N ARG A 281 -1.60 -16.52 -6.34
CA ARG A 281 -0.49 -16.04 -7.16
C ARG A 281 -0.09 -17.04 -8.23
#